data_AF-A0A9W7GH88-F1
#
_entry.id   AF-A0A9W7GH88-F1
#
_cell.length_a   1.000
_cell.length_b   1.000
_cell.length_c   1.000
_cell.angle_alpha   90.00
_cell.angle_beta   90.00
_cell.angle_gamma   90.00
#
_symmetry.space_group_name_H-M   'P 1'
#
loop_
_entity.id
_entity.type
_entity.pdbx_description
1 polymer ?
#
loop_
_entity_poly.entity_id
_entity_poly.type
_entity_poly.pdbx_seq_one_letter_code
_entity_poly.pdbx_strand_id
1 'polypeptide(L)'
;MAKGHHLTRPLILLLLLSLTLTSTLSFTPSLPYHVQTRLNTITPATQSKSLSLQLPTSRSSPSLPPRARTYSLRPLHSTKGSEEADEFVPSVAASVVAGQSLFIPLSLAIGAIAKLKLISVPASELSASVVGGLYYTLPLCAFVLVTSAMERFIPPLKKVAEATESTILALLGSKRRLLTSVIFAAALGSVAGLGEELLFRGCIQQGLGMYLPQLPSLLLTSFLFALGHAVTPLYALISFIASMYFGWVYLSTGDLLIPIISHSLYDMVAVIATHWLVTGKTREERDALRKIGQN
;
A
#
# COMPACT_ATOMS: atom_id res chain seq x y z
N MET A 1 -23.36 -4.60 -28.06
CA MET A 1 -23.78 -4.40 -26.66
C MET A 1 -23.56 -5.70 -25.90
N ALA A 2 -22.56 -5.75 -25.02
CA ALA A 2 -22.43 -6.82 -24.03
C ALA A 2 -21.81 -6.20 -22.76
N LYS A 3 -22.65 -5.90 -21.77
CA LYS A 3 -22.22 -5.53 -20.41
C LYS A 3 -21.79 -6.82 -19.71
N GLY A 4 -20.54 -7.22 -19.89
CA GLY A 4 -19.97 -8.42 -19.27
C GLY A 4 -19.44 -8.13 -17.86
N HIS A 5 -20.10 -8.69 -16.85
CA HIS A 5 -19.53 -9.12 -15.56
C HIS A 5 -18.63 -8.14 -14.77
N HIS A 6 -19.19 -7.05 -14.26
CA HIS A 6 -18.53 -6.21 -13.23
C HIS A 6 -18.96 -6.53 -11.78
N LEU A 7 -19.91 -7.44 -11.57
CA LEU A 7 -20.41 -7.82 -10.24
C LEU A 7 -19.53 -8.87 -9.51
N THR A 8 -18.49 -9.39 -10.15
CA THR A 8 -17.64 -10.46 -9.59
C THR A 8 -16.58 -9.96 -8.61
N ARG A 9 -16.18 -8.68 -8.70
CA ARG A 9 -15.11 -8.09 -7.87
C ARG A 9 -15.39 -8.11 -6.35
N PRO A 10 -16.54 -7.63 -5.85
CA PRO A 10 -16.84 -7.66 -4.42
C PRO A 10 -17.16 -9.07 -3.91
N LEU A 11 -17.84 -9.90 -4.72
CA LEU A 11 -18.24 -11.26 -4.33
C LEU A 11 -17.03 -12.18 -4.06
N ILE A 12 -15.93 -12.00 -4.79
CA ILE A 12 -14.73 -12.84 -4.67
C ILE A 12 -13.90 -12.46 -3.44
N LEU A 13 -13.77 -11.16 -3.14
CA LEU A 13 -13.12 -10.72 -1.89
C LEU A 13 -13.95 -11.12 -0.65
N LEU A 14 -15.28 -11.09 -0.74
CA LEU A 14 -16.18 -11.66 0.27
C LEU A 14 -16.01 -13.19 0.42
N LEU A 15 -15.79 -13.92 -0.68
CA LEU A 15 -15.54 -15.36 -0.65
C LEU A 15 -14.20 -15.68 0.06
N LEU A 16 -13.13 -14.93 -0.23
CA LEU A 16 -11.84 -15.06 0.43
C LEU A 16 -11.90 -14.68 1.92
N LEU A 17 -12.73 -13.71 2.29
CA LEU A 17 -12.97 -13.32 3.68
C LEU A 17 -13.84 -14.33 4.44
N SER A 18 -14.75 -15.04 3.75
CA SER A 18 -15.62 -16.04 4.37
C SER A 18 -14.88 -17.32 4.79
N LEU A 19 -13.73 -17.61 4.18
CA LEU A 19 -12.86 -18.73 4.54
C LEU A 19 -12.07 -18.51 5.84
N THR A 20 -12.00 -17.28 6.36
CA THR A 20 -11.30 -16.96 7.62
C THR A 20 -12.23 -16.77 8.81
N LEU A 21 -13.56 -16.77 8.62
CA LEU A 21 -14.53 -16.37 9.63
C LEU A 21 -15.16 -17.51 10.47
N THR A 22 -14.68 -18.75 10.38
CA THR A 22 -15.30 -19.89 11.10
C THR A 22 -14.84 -20.11 12.54
N SER A 23 -14.13 -19.18 13.18
CA SER A 23 -13.70 -19.35 14.58
C SER A 23 -13.79 -18.04 15.37
N THR A 24 -14.98 -17.72 15.90
CA THR A 24 -15.14 -16.63 16.88
C THR A 24 -15.43 -17.22 18.27
N LEU A 25 -14.48 -17.09 19.18
CA LEU A 25 -14.73 -17.16 20.62
C LEU A 25 -14.29 -15.83 21.24
N SER A 26 -15.19 -15.31 22.06
CA SER A 26 -15.30 -13.97 22.61
C SER A 26 -14.00 -13.39 23.19
N PHE A 27 -13.54 -12.26 22.67
CA PHE A 27 -12.48 -11.45 23.27
C PHE A 27 -13.03 -10.05 23.58
N THR A 28 -13.02 -9.67 24.85
CA THR A 28 -13.41 -8.34 25.34
C THR A 28 -12.19 -7.65 25.94
N PRO A 29 -11.66 -6.57 25.35
CA PRO A 29 -10.57 -5.81 25.96
C PRO A 29 -11.13 -4.78 26.97
N SER A 30 -10.63 -4.82 28.21
CA SER A 30 -10.83 -3.80 29.24
C SER A 30 -9.77 -2.70 29.14
N LEU A 31 -10.16 -1.45 28.89
CA LEU A 31 -9.29 -0.28 29.03
C LEU A 31 -9.37 0.32 30.44
N PRO A 32 -8.24 0.82 30.97
CA PRO A 32 -8.29 2.07 31.71
C PRO A 32 -7.18 3.04 31.29
N TYR A 33 -7.53 4.32 31.08
CA TYR A 33 -7.04 5.48 31.86
C TYR A 33 -7.27 6.80 31.12
N HIS A 34 -7.80 7.77 31.88
CA HIS A 34 -8.13 9.14 31.52
C HIS A 34 -6.92 9.97 31.06
N VAL A 35 -7.08 10.76 29.99
CA VAL A 35 -6.26 11.94 29.74
C VAL A 35 -7.16 13.15 29.52
N GLN A 36 -6.95 14.16 30.35
CA GLN A 36 -7.66 15.43 30.39
C GLN A 36 -6.96 16.43 29.46
N THR A 37 -7.53 16.73 28.30
CA THR A 37 -6.99 17.70 27.35
C THR A 37 -7.40 19.12 27.72
N ARG A 38 -6.43 20.01 28.01
CA ARG A 38 -6.64 21.47 27.94
C ARG A 38 -6.45 21.91 26.48
N LEU A 39 -7.52 22.47 25.92
CA LEU A 39 -7.51 23.20 24.65
C LEU A 39 -6.86 24.58 24.85
N ASN A 40 -6.05 25.00 23.87
CA ASN A 40 -5.86 26.42 23.58
C ASN A 40 -5.98 26.65 22.06
N THR A 41 -6.77 27.68 21.75
CA THR A 41 -7.35 28.10 20.49
C THR A 41 -6.46 29.08 19.70
N ILE A 42 -6.41 28.89 18.36
CA ILE A 42 -6.66 29.87 17.25
C ILE A 42 -5.73 31.12 17.16
N THR A 43 -5.10 31.53 16.04
CA THR A 43 -5.63 32.03 14.72
C THR A 43 -4.46 32.30 13.72
N PRO A 44 -4.72 32.55 12.41
CA PRO A 44 -3.75 32.50 11.31
C PRO A 44 -3.28 33.88 10.80
N ALA A 45 -2.22 33.89 9.97
CA ALA A 45 -1.81 35.06 9.19
C ALA A 45 -1.58 34.70 7.71
N THR A 46 -2.38 35.36 6.87
CA THR A 46 -2.35 35.52 5.42
C THR A 46 -1.09 36.20 4.90
N GLN A 47 -0.58 35.79 3.73
CA GLN A 47 -0.11 36.74 2.71
C GLN A 47 -0.05 36.12 1.30
N SER A 48 -0.80 36.74 0.40
CA SER A 48 -0.82 36.54 -1.05
C SER A 48 0.28 37.35 -1.73
N LYS A 49 0.96 36.78 -2.73
CA LYS A 49 1.65 37.54 -3.78
C LYS A 49 1.24 37.00 -5.16
N SER A 50 0.52 37.84 -5.89
CA SER A 50 0.20 37.73 -7.31
C SER A 50 1.43 38.07 -8.15
N LEU A 51 1.80 37.21 -9.10
CA LEU A 51 2.74 37.54 -10.18
C LEU A 51 1.97 37.59 -11.50
N SER A 52 1.86 38.79 -12.06
CA SER A 52 1.36 39.10 -13.40
C SER A 52 2.48 38.95 -14.42
N LEU A 53 2.33 38.05 -15.38
CA LEU A 53 3.25 37.90 -16.52
C LEU A 53 2.63 38.51 -17.78
N GLN A 54 3.35 39.44 -18.39
CA GLN A 54 2.97 40.16 -19.61
C GLN A 54 3.26 39.32 -20.87
N LEU A 55 2.33 39.36 -21.83
CA LEU A 55 2.49 38.83 -23.19
C LEU A 55 3.30 39.79 -24.07
N PRO A 56 4.20 39.28 -24.93
CA PRO A 56 4.66 40.00 -26.11
C PRO A 56 3.85 39.59 -27.35
N THR A 57 3.26 40.59 -28.00
CA THR A 57 2.76 40.56 -29.37
C THR A 57 3.94 40.60 -30.36
N SER A 58 3.97 39.72 -31.36
CA SER A 58 4.52 40.01 -32.69
C SER A 58 4.25 38.87 -33.67
N ARG A 59 3.81 39.24 -34.88
CA ARG A 59 3.52 38.39 -36.04
C ARG A 59 4.78 38.11 -36.85
N SER A 60 4.91 36.89 -37.38
CA SER A 60 5.28 36.66 -38.79
C SER A 60 5.04 35.18 -39.16
N SER A 61 4.39 34.97 -40.29
CA SER A 61 4.09 33.66 -40.88
C SER A 61 5.26 33.18 -41.75
N PRO A 62 5.63 31.88 -41.72
CA PRO A 62 6.37 31.26 -42.81
C PRO A 62 5.51 30.26 -43.61
N SER A 63 5.77 30.25 -44.90
CA SER A 63 5.17 29.45 -45.98
C SER A 63 5.37 27.94 -45.86
N LEU A 64 4.35 27.19 -46.32
CA LEU A 64 4.30 25.72 -46.42
C LEU A 64 5.34 25.13 -47.39
N PRO A 65 6.04 24.03 -47.04
CA PRO A 65 6.79 23.22 -48.00
C PRO A 65 5.90 22.13 -48.65
N PRO A 66 6.33 21.56 -49.80
CA PRO A 66 5.47 20.74 -50.65
C PRO A 66 5.24 19.31 -50.13
N ARG A 67 4.02 18.85 -50.38
CA ARG A 67 3.43 17.49 -50.31
C ARG A 67 4.43 16.33 -50.16
N ALA A 68 4.53 15.78 -48.95
CA ALA A 68 5.24 14.54 -48.66
C ALA A 68 4.52 13.32 -49.28
N ARG A 69 5.30 12.43 -49.93
CA ARG A 69 4.84 11.12 -50.40
C ARG A 69 4.30 10.29 -49.22
N THR A 70 3.08 9.80 -49.35
CA THR A 70 2.54 8.74 -48.50
C THR A 70 3.31 7.45 -48.77
N TYR A 71 4.35 7.20 -47.98
CA TYR A 71 4.85 5.85 -47.79
C TYR A 71 3.89 5.16 -46.81
N SER A 72 3.20 4.11 -47.26
CA SER A 72 2.44 3.27 -46.33
C SER A 72 3.45 2.62 -45.40
N LEU A 73 3.48 3.05 -44.14
CA LEU A 73 4.19 2.32 -43.10
C LEU A 73 3.49 0.96 -42.95
N ARG A 74 4.12 -0.07 -43.52
CA ARG A 74 3.77 -1.46 -43.26
C ARG A 74 3.88 -1.66 -41.74
N PRO A 75 2.85 -2.11 -41.02
CA PRO A 75 3.00 -2.40 -39.61
C PRO A 75 4.01 -3.53 -39.47
N LEU A 76 5.23 -3.22 -39.03
CA LEU A 76 6.14 -4.20 -38.46
C LEU A 76 5.55 -4.59 -37.10
N HIS A 77 4.50 -5.41 -37.13
CA HIS A 77 4.09 -6.15 -35.95
C HIS A 77 5.12 -7.26 -35.74
N SER A 78 6.23 -6.88 -35.10
CA SER A 78 7.08 -7.84 -34.39
C SER A 78 6.29 -8.33 -33.20
N THR A 79 5.54 -9.42 -33.38
CA THR A 79 4.80 -10.08 -32.31
C THR A 79 5.73 -10.72 -31.27
N LYS A 80 7.01 -10.93 -31.60
CA LYS A 80 7.99 -11.52 -30.68
C LYS A 80 8.52 -10.55 -29.61
N GLY A 81 8.65 -9.25 -29.91
CA GLY A 81 9.21 -8.29 -28.95
C GLY A 81 8.25 -7.89 -27.82
N SER A 82 6.94 -8.05 -28.02
CA SER A 82 5.93 -7.68 -27.01
C SER A 82 5.61 -8.78 -26.01
N GLU A 83 5.92 -10.06 -26.31
CA GLU A 83 5.67 -11.17 -25.38
C GLU A 83 6.78 -11.33 -24.34
N GLU A 84 8.04 -11.03 -24.71
CA GLU A 84 9.21 -11.14 -23.82
C GLU A 84 9.23 -10.03 -22.74
N ALA A 85 8.69 -8.84 -23.06
CA ALA A 85 8.53 -7.74 -22.12
C ALA A 85 7.36 -7.91 -21.13
N ASP A 86 6.60 -9.00 -21.24
CA ASP A 86 5.36 -9.24 -20.49
C ASP A 86 5.47 -10.42 -19.49
N GLU A 87 6.69 -10.92 -19.32
CA GLU A 87 7.01 -12.05 -18.46
C GLU A 87 7.41 -11.60 -17.05
N PHE A 88 6.97 -12.36 -16.05
CA PHE A 88 7.45 -12.25 -14.67
C PHE A 88 8.97 -12.21 -14.62
N VAL A 89 9.55 -11.25 -13.89
CA VAL A 89 11.00 -11.10 -13.73
C VAL A 89 11.39 -11.44 -12.29
N PRO A 90 11.81 -12.70 -12.00
CA PRO A 90 12.05 -13.15 -10.62
C PRO A 90 13.13 -12.36 -9.89
N SER A 91 14.14 -11.86 -10.60
CA SER A 91 15.23 -11.07 -10.02
C SER A 91 14.77 -9.71 -9.48
N VAL A 92 13.84 -9.05 -10.18
CA VAL A 92 13.24 -7.79 -9.73
C VAL A 92 12.30 -8.04 -8.55
N ALA A 93 11.49 -9.08 -8.61
CA ALA A 93 10.66 -9.48 -7.48
C ALA A 93 11.51 -9.80 -6.24
N ALA A 94 12.60 -10.55 -6.41
CA ALA A 94 13.54 -10.87 -5.34
C ALA A 94 14.25 -9.63 -4.79
N SER A 95 14.62 -8.66 -5.63
CA SER A 95 15.28 -7.43 -5.16
C SER A 95 14.33 -6.55 -4.34
N VAL A 96 13.03 -6.51 -4.66
CA VAL A 96 12.02 -5.82 -3.85
C VAL A 96 11.90 -6.48 -2.47
N VAL A 97 11.77 -7.81 -2.42
CA VAL A 97 11.71 -8.55 -1.14
C VAL A 97 13.00 -8.35 -0.33
N ALA A 98 14.16 -8.43 -0.98
CA ALA A 98 15.45 -8.21 -0.34
C ALA A 98 15.57 -6.78 0.21
N GLY A 99 15.16 -5.77 -0.55
CA GLY A 99 15.15 -4.38 -0.11
C GLY A 99 14.29 -4.18 1.14
N GLN A 100 13.08 -4.74 1.15
CA GLN A 100 12.19 -4.68 2.31
C GLN A 100 12.75 -5.42 3.54
N SER A 101 13.43 -6.55 3.31
CA SER A 101 14.04 -7.32 4.40
C SER A 101 15.11 -6.56 5.18
N LEU A 102 15.71 -5.49 4.60
CA LEU A 102 16.73 -4.67 5.26
C LEU A 102 16.20 -3.93 6.50
N PHE A 103 14.90 -3.69 6.59
CA PHE A 103 14.31 -3.11 7.80
C PHE A 103 14.42 -4.03 9.02
N ILE A 104 14.49 -5.35 8.83
CA ILE A 104 14.61 -6.31 9.94
C ILE A 104 15.95 -6.13 10.68
N PRO A 105 17.13 -6.33 10.06
CA PRO A 105 18.40 -6.17 10.75
C PRO A 105 18.62 -4.72 11.22
N LEU A 106 18.15 -3.73 10.47
CA LEU A 106 18.20 -2.33 10.89
C LEU A 106 17.44 -2.11 12.20
N SER A 107 16.21 -2.62 12.29
CA SER A 107 15.39 -2.49 13.50
C SER A 107 16.00 -3.25 14.67
N LEU A 108 16.53 -4.45 14.45
CA LEU A 108 17.22 -5.21 15.49
C LEU A 108 18.46 -4.45 16.01
N ALA A 109 19.24 -3.83 15.14
CA ALA A 109 20.38 -3.01 15.53
C ALA A 109 19.95 -1.77 16.34
N ILE A 110 18.94 -1.04 15.88
CA ILE A 110 18.39 0.12 16.59
C ILE A 110 17.86 -0.30 17.96
N GLY A 111 17.07 -1.38 18.02
CA GLY A 111 16.51 -1.89 19.26
C GLY A 111 17.58 -2.35 20.25
N ALA A 112 18.66 -2.99 19.77
CA ALA A 112 19.78 -3.36 20.62
C ALA A 112 20.50 -2.15 21.21
N ILE A 113 20.78 -1.13 20.38
CA ILE A 113 21.47 0.11 20.80
C ILE A 113 20.61 0.90 21.80
N ALA A 114 19.32 1.03 21.51
CA ALA A 114 18.37 1.77 22.34
C ALA A 114 17.78 0.94 23.49
N LYS A 115 18.19 -0.33 23.64
CA LYS A 115 17.70 -1.29 24.65
C LYS A 115 16.17 -1.44 24.65
N LEU A 116 15.58 -1.44 23.45
CA LEU A 116 14.14 -1.56 23.24
C LEU A 116 13.71 -3.02 23.24
N LYS A 117 12.53 -3.29 23.81
CA LYS A 117 11.96 -4.63 23.87
C LYS A 117 11.11 -4.87 22.63
N LEU A 118 11.76 -5.31 21.54
CA LEU A 118 11.11 -5.48 20.23
C LEU A 118 10.12 -6.65 20.20
N ILE A 119 10.57 -7.86 20.54
CA ILE A 119 9.70 -9.06 20.57
C ILE A 119 9.64 -9.56 22.01
N SER A 120 8.43 -9.54 22.57
CA SER A 120 8.18 -9.80 24.00
C SER A 120 7.38 -11.05 24.30
N VAL A 121 6.85 -11.72 23.28
CA VAL A 121 5.75 -12.67 23.46
C VAL A 121 6.31 -14.02 23.91
N PRO A 122 5.93 -14.54 25.10
CA PRO A 122 6.24 -15.91 25.49
C PRO A 122 5.61 -16.90 24.50
N ALA A 123 6.25 -18.03 24.24
CA ALA A 123 5.73 -19.03 23.31
C ALA A 123 4.30 -19.52 23.65
N SER A 124 3.90 -19.46 24.92
CA SER A 124 2.55 -19.80 25.40
C SER A 124 1.45 -18.84 24.89
N GLU A 125 1.80 -17.62 24.50
CA GLU A 125 0.87 -16.58 24.04
C GLU A 125 0.81 -16.47 22.50
N LEU A 126 1.62 -17.26 21.78
CA LEU A 126 1.72 -17.18 20.32
C LEU A 126 0.37 -17.40 19.62
N SER A 127 -0.44 -18.35 20.11
CA SER A 127 -1.77 -18.61 19.56
C SER A 127 -2.70 -17.41 19.72
N ALA A 128 -2.62 -16.70 20.85
CA ALA A 128 -3.39 -15.48 21.09
C ALA A 128 -2.95 -14.34 20.15
N SER A 129 -1.64 -14.16 19.94
CA SER A 129 -1.12 -13.19 18.95
C SER A 129 -1.59 -13.49 17.53
N VAL A 130 -1.63 -14.77 17.14
CA VAL A 130 -2.11 -15.19 15.82
C VAL A 130 -3.60 -14.91 15.67
N VAL A 131 -4.42 -15.29 16.65
CA VAL A 131 -5.87 -15.01 16.64
C VAL A 131 -6.14 -13.51 16.63
N GLY A 132 -5.42 -12.75 17.45
CA GLY A 132 -5.48 -11.29 17.47
C GLY A 132 -5.11 -10.68 16.12
N GLY A 133 -4.02 -11.15 15.50
CA GLY A 133 -3.59 -10.71 14.17
C GLY A 133 -4.67 -10.95 13.12
N LEU A 134 -5.26 -12.13 13.08
CA LEU A 134 -6.36 -12.46 12.17
C LEU A 134 -7.57 -11.54 12.40
N TYR A 135 -7.94 -11.31 13.67
CA TYR A 135 -9.05 -10.43 14.03
C TYR A 135 -8.82 -8.99 13.57
N TYR A 136 -7.63 -8.43 13.82
CA TYR A 136 -7.28 -7.07 13.43
C TYR A 136 -6.95 -6.92 11.93
N THR A 137 -6.84 -8.01 11.16
CA THR A 137 -6.86 -7.92 9.69
C THR A 137 -8.27 -7.61 9.15
N LEU A 138 -9.35 -8.01 9.84
CA LEU A 138 -10.72 -7.89 9.30
C LEU A 138 -11.13 -6.44 8.97
N PRO A 139 -10.87 -5.42 9.81
CA PRO A 139 -11.19 -4.04 9.48
C PRO A 139 -10.44 -3.53 8.24
N LEU A 140 -9.21 -4.00 8.02
CA LEU A 140 -8.41 -3.64 6.85
C LEU A 140 -8.98 -4.25 5.57
N CYS A 141 -9.42 -5.52 5.64
CA CYS A 141 -10.12 -6.14 4.51
C CYS A 141 -11.44 -5.43 4.19
N ALA A 142 -12.20 -5.04 5.22
CA ALA A 142 -13.42 -4.25 5.03
C ALA A 142 -13.12 -2.89 4.38
N PHE A 143 -12.04 -2.22 4.81
CA PHE A 143 -11.59 -0.96 4.21
C PHE A 143 -11.23 -1.12 2.72
N VAL A 144 -10.50 -2.19 2.35
CA VAL A 144 -10.18 -2.49 0.94
C VAL A 144 -11.45 -2.76 0.15
N LEU A 145 -12.36 -3.59 0.67
CA LEU A 145 -13.63 -3.89 0.02
C LEU A 145 -14.44 -2.62 -0.29
N VAL A 146 -14.55 -1.72 0.69
CA VAL A 146 -15.26 -0.44 0.54
C VAL A 146 -14.55 0.44 -0.48
N THR A 147 -13.24 0.64 -0.34
CA THR A 147 -12.48 1.52 -1.24
C THR A 147 -12.46 1.01 -2.68
N SER A 148 -12.33 -0.31 -2.90
CA SER A 148 -12.47 -0.94 -4.22
C SER A 148 -13.88 -0.80 -4.81
N ALA A 149 -14.94 -0.85 -3.99
CA ALA A 149 -16.30 -0.59 -4.48
C ALA A 149 -16.52 0.88 -4.89
N MET A 150 -15.80 1.79 -4.23
CA MET A 150 -15.88 3.24 -4.43
C MET A 150 -14.94 3.79 -5.51
N GLU A 151 -13.88 3.05 -5.88
CA GLU A 151 -12.81 3.52 -6.78
C GLU A 151 -13.36 4.10 -8.10
N ARG A 152 -14.43 3.49 -8.64
CA ARG A 152 -15.07 3.90 -9.89
C ARG A 152 -15.78 5.26 -9.81
N PHE A 153 -16.10 5.70 -8.60
CA PHE A 153 -16.81 6.96 -8.35
C PHE A 153 -15.87 8.06 -7.86
N ILE A 154 -14.69 7.71 -7.33
CA ILE A 154 -13.77 8.64 -6.69
C ILE A 154 -12.44 8.64 -7.47
N PRO A 155 -12.18 9.64 -8.34
CA PRO A 155 -10.99 9.67 -9.19
C PRO A 155 -9.65 9.55 -8.44
N PRO A 156 -9.47 10.18 -7.26
CA PRO A 156 -8.28 9.95 -6.44
C PRO A 156 -8.06 8.49 -6.04
N LEU A 157 -9.12 7.75 -5.65
CA LEU A 157 -9.00 6.32 -5.31
C LEU A 157 -8.62 5.49 -6.53
N LYS A 158 -9.20 5.80 -7.69
CA LYS A 158 -8.83 5.16 -8.96
C LYS A 158 -7.33 5.30 -9.25
N LYS A 159 -6.75 6.48 -9.03
CA LYS A 159 -5.30 6.71 -9.23
C LYS A 159 -4.43 5.87 -8.30
N VAL A 160 -4.85 5.71 -7.04
CA VAL A 160 -4.14 4.83 -6.09
C VAL A 160 -4.19 3.38 -6.60
N ALA A 161 -5.37 2.89 -6.98
CA ALA A 161 -5.54 1.55 -7.52
C ALA A 161 -4.70 1.32 -8.79
N GLU A 162 -4.73 2.25 -9.74
CA GLU A 162 -3.95 2.18 -10.99
C GLU A 162 -2.43 2.18 -10.74
N ALA A 163 -1.95 2.95 -9.77
CA ALA A 163 -0.54 2.95 -9.38
C ALA A 163 -0.13 1.59 -8.80
N THR A 164 -0.93 1.04 -7.88
CA THR A 164 -0.68 -0.29 -7.29
C THR A 164 -0.76 -1.39 -8.35
N GLU A 165 -1.77 -1.37 -9.22
CA GLU A 165 -1.92 -2.31 -10.34
C GLU A 165 -0.74 -2.25 -11.31
N SER A 166 -0.24 -1.04 -11.61
CA SER A 166 0.95 -0.84 -12.45
C SER A 166 2.18 -1.50 -11.84
N THR A 167 2.42 -1.30 -10.54
CA THR A 167 3.55 -1.94 -9.83
C THR A 167 3.43 -3.46 -9.83
N ILE A 168 2.25 -4.00 -9.52
CA ILE A 168 2.03 -5.46 -9.50
C ILE A 168 2.15 -6.06 -10.91
N LEU A 169 1.69 -5.36 -11.94
CA LEU A 169 1.86 -5.78 -13.32
C LEU A 169 3.33 -5.81 -13.73
N ALA A 170 4.12 -4.82 -13.32
CA ALA A 170 5.56 -4.78 -13.58
C ALA A 170 6.32 -5.90 -12.86
N LEU A 171 5.89 -6.25 -11.64
CA LEU A 171 6.55 -7.28 -10.83
C LEU A 171 6.16 -8.70 -11.22
N LEU A 172 4.88 -8.96 -11.48
CA LEU A 172 4.32 -10.31 -11.67
C LEU A 172 3.92 -10.64 -13.12
N GLY A 173 3.92 -9.65 -14.02
CA GLY A 173 3.55 -9.82 -15.42
C GLY A 173 2.03 -9.93 -15.65
N SER A 174 1.63 -10.02 -16.92
CA SER A 174 0.22 -10.06 -17.31
C SER A 174 -0.40 -11.47 -17.32
N LYS A 175 0.42 -12.51 -17.27
CA LYS A 175 -0.04 -13.90 -17.21
C LYS A 175 -0.48 -14.25 -15.79
N ARG A 176 -1.67 -14.83 -15.67
CA ARG A 176 -2.22 -15.26 -14.37
C ARG A 176 -1.41 -16.43 -13.80
N ARG A 177 -0.63 -16.18 -12.76
CA ARG A 177 0.22 -17.17 -12.08
C ARG A 177 -0.11 -17.20 -10.59
N LEU A 178 -1.17 -17.92 -10.23
CA LEU A 178 -1.67 -17.96 -8.84
C LEU A 178 -0.59 -18.40 -7.84
N LEU A 179 0.11 -19.50 -8.10
CA LEU A 179 1.14 -20.01 -7.20
C LEU A 179 2.29 -19.01 -7.02
N THR A 180 2.79 -18.44 -8.12
CA THR A 180 3.85 -17.42 -8.09
C THR A 180 3.40 -16.19 -7.31
N SER A 181 2.17 -15.73 -7.54
CA SER A 181 1.59 -14.58 -6.82
C SER A 181 1.46 -14.86 -5.32
N VAL A 182 1.01 -16.05 -4.92
CA VAL A 182 0.91 -16.45 -3.50
C VAL A 182 2.29 -16.53 -2.86
N ILE A 183 3.28 -17.16 -3.52
CA ILE A 183 4.65 -17.26 -2.99
C ILE A 183 5.27 -15.86 -2.84
N PHE A 184 5.15 -15.02 -3.86
CA PHE A 184 5.67 -13.65 -3.83
C PHE A 184 4.97 -12.82 -2.75
N ALA A 185 3.64 -12.89 -2.67
CA ALA A 185 2.86 -12.19 -1.66
C ALA A 185 3.24 -12.64 -0.24
N ALA A 186 3.38 -13.95 -0.01
CA ALA A 186 3.81 -14.49 1.27
C ALA A 186 5.21 -13.99 1.66
N ALA A 187 6.17 -14.02 0.72
CA ALA A 187 7.51 -13.52 0.96
C ALA A 187 7.50 -12.01 1.26
N LEU A 188 6.91 -11.20 0.37
CA LEU A 188 6.88 -9.75 0.49
C LEU A 188 6.10 -9.29 1.73
N GLY A 189 4.88 -9.77 1.92
CA GLY A 189 4.04 -9.38 3.05
C GLY A 189 4.64 -9.80 4.39
N SER A 190 5.28 -10.96 4.47
CA SER A 190 5.96 -11.38 5.71
C SER A 190 7.14 -10.48 6.05
N VAL A 191 8.01 -10.16 5.07
CA VAL A 191 9.18 -9.30 5.35
C VAL A 191 8.81 -7.85 5.55
N ALA A 192 7.80 -7.34 4.83
CA ALA A 192 7.29 -5.98 4.99
C ALA A 192 6.60 -5.82 6.35
N GLY A 193 5.61 -6.68 6.65
CA GLY A 193 4.92 -6.63 7.94
C GLY A 193 5.86 -6.84 9.13
N LEU A 194 6.83 -7.77 9.05
CA LEU A 194 7.83 -7.92 10.11
C LEU A 194 8.76 -6.72 10.20
N GLY A 195 9.39 -6.32 9.09
CA GLY A 195 10.42 -5.28 9.06
C GLY A 195 9.87 -3.90 9.40
N GLU A 196 8.76 -3.51 8.77
CA GLU A 196 8.15 -2.21 8.99
C GLU A 196 7.55 -2.09 10.40
N GLU A 197 6.85 -3.11 10.92
CA GLU A 197 6.33 -3.02 12.29
C GLU A 197 7.44 -3.02 13.34
N LEU A 198 8.52 -3.80 13.14
CA LEU A 198 9.71 -3.71 14.00
C LEU A 198 10.30 -2.29 14.01
N LEU A 199 10.42 -1.67 12.84
CA LEU A 199 10.99 -0.33 12.73
C LEU A 199 10.06 0.73 13.31
N PHE A 200 8.83 0.79 12.84
CA PHE A 200 7.92 1.88 13.16
C PHE A 200 7.32 1.74 14.55
N ARG A 201 6.91 0.54 14.98
CA ARG A 201 6.25 0.35 16.28
C ARG A 201 7.28 -0.04 17.33
N GLY A 202 8.12 -1.02 16.99
CA GLY A 202 9.18 -1.52 17.87
C GLY A 202 10.28 -0.49 18.14
N CYS A 203 10.74 0.27 17.14
CA CYS A 203 11.81 1.26 17.34
C CYS A 203 11.27 2.68 17.49
N ILE A 204 10.58 3.21 16.49
CA ILE A 204 10.25 4.65 16.43
C ILE A 204 9.16 5.00 17.45
N GLN A 205 8.00 4.33 17.42
CA GLN A 205 6.88 4.62 18.32
C GLN A 205 7.23 4.34 19.78
N GLN A 206 7.83 3.19 20.07
CA GLN A 206 8.30 2.86 21.41
C GLN A 206 9.38 3.84 21.88
N GLY A 207 10.35 4.17 21.01
CA GLY A 207 11.42 5.10 21.32
C GLY A 207 10.93 6.53 21.60
N LEU A 208 10.02 7.04 20.77
CA LEU A 208 9.34 8.31 21.01
C LEU A 208 8.51 8.27 22.31
N GLY A 209 7.88 7.13 22.60
CA GLY A 209 7.13 6.90 23.84
C GLY A 209 7.95 7.00 25.13
N MET A 210 9.28 6.97 25.05
CA MET A 210 10.16 7.23 26.20
C MET A 210 10.24 8.72 26.56
N TYR A 211 9.90 9.62 25.62
CA TYR A 211 10.05 11.07 25.77
C TYR A 211 8.74 11.84 25.57
N LEU A 212 7.77 11.26 24.86
CA LEU A 212 6.50 11.87 24.50
C LEU A 212 5.31 11.01 24.99
N PRO A 213 4.15 11.63 25.26
CA PRO A 213 2.93 10.88 25.52
C PRO A 213 2.53 9.98 24.33
N GLN A 214 1.67 8.99 24.59
CA GLN A 214 1.28 7.98 23.60
C GLN A 214 0.72 8.56 22.29
N LEU A 215 -0.17 9.55 22.36
CA LEU A 215 -0.84 10.10 21.19
C LEU A 215 0.14 10.85 20.25
N PRO A 216 1.00 11.79 20.72
CA PRO A 216 2.05 12.38 19.89
C PRO A 216 3.01 11.35 19.28
N SER A 217 3.42 10.34 20.04
CA SER A 217 4.28 9.25 19.53
C SER A 217 3.61 8.48 18.39
N LEU A 218 2.33 8.12 18.55
CA LEU A 218 1.52 7.48 17.52
C LEU A 218 1.42 8.33 16.26
N LEU A 219 1.06 9.62 16.41
CA LEU A 219 0.88 10.53 15.28
C LEU A 219 2.19 10.78 14.53
N LEU A 220 3.30 10.98 15.24
CA LEU A 220 4.59 11.23 14.62
C LEU A 220 5.12 9.98 13.90
N THR A 221 5.03 8.80 14.51
CA THR A 221 5.35 7.54 13.82
C THR A 221 4.49 7.35 12.58
N SER A 222 3.19 7.61 12.68
CA SER A 222 2.26 7.45 11.55
C SER A 222 2.58 8.42 10.42
N PHE A 223 2.98 9.64 10.76
CA PHE A 223 3.41 10.64 9.80
C PHE A 223 4.70 10.21 9.08
N LEU A 224 5.70 9.72 9.81
CA LEU A 224 6.94 9.21 9.22
C LEU A 224 6.68 8.00 8.30
N PHE A 225 5.78 7.10 8.69
CA PHE A 225 5.36 5.98 7.84
C PHE A 225 4.71 6.46 6.54
N ALA A 226 3.81 7.44 6.63
CA ALA A 226 3.12 8.00 5.49
C ALA A 226 4.07 8.70 4.49
N LEU A 227 5.15 9.32 4.97
CA LEU A 227 6.18 9.92 4.10
C LEU A 227 6.87 8.87 3.23
N GLY A 228 7.11 7.66 3.77
CA GLY A 228 7.65 6.53 3.00
C GLY A 228 6.70 6.00 1.91
N HIS A 229 5.42 6.35 1.99
CA HIS A 229 4.35 5.89 1.10
C HIS A 229 3.76 7.01 0.23
N ALA A 230 4.45 8.14 0.08
CA ALA A 230 3.93 9.32 -0.59
C ALA A 230 3.93 9.25 -2.14
N VAL A 231 3.57 8.10 -2.72
CA VAL A 231 3.44 7.91 -4.19
C VAL A 231 2.34 8.82 -4.76
N THR A 232 1.25 8.98 -4.01
CA THR A 232 0.22 10.00 -4.27
C THR A 232 -0.21 10.62 -2.94
N PRO A 233 -0.74 11.86 -2.93
CA PRO A 233 -1.22 12.48 -1.69
C PRO A 233 -2.28 11.66 -0.96
N LEU A 234 -3.18 11.01 -1.72
CA LEU A 234 -4.20 10.15 -1.11
C LEU A 234 -3.60 8.84 -0.58
N TYR A 235 -2.62 8.26 -1.28
CA TYR A 235 -1.94 7.06 -0.77
C TYR A 235 -1.18 7.37 0.52
N ALA A 236 -0.49 8.51 0.61
CA ALA A 236 0.12 8.98 1.86
C ALA A 236 -0.90 9.09 3.01
N LEU A 237 -2.09 9.66 2.74
CA LEU A 237 -3.15 9.78 3.74
C LEU A 237 -3.70 8.41 4.17
N ILE A 238 -3.93 7.50 3.22
CA ILE A 238 -4.38 6.12 3.52
C ILE A 238 -3.32 5.40 4.36
N SER A 239 -2.05 5.50 3.99
CA SER A 239 -0.92 4.93 4.74
C SER A 239 -0.77 5.56 6.13
N PHE A 240 -1.04 6.86 6.28
CA PHE A 240 -1.10 7.52 7.59
C PHE A 240 -2.18 6.89 8.48
N ILE A 241 -3.40 6.74 7.95
CA ILE A 241 -4.53 6.15 8.68
C ILE A 241 -4.28 4.68 9.02
N ALA A 242 -3.77 3.89 8.06
CA ALA A 242 -3.37 2.51 8.30
C ALA A 242 -2.27 2.44 9.37
N SER A 243 -1.31 3.37 9.32
CA SER A 243 -0.22 3.40 10.29
C SER A 243 -0.71 3.73 11.70
N MET A 244 -1.63 4.67 11.83
CA MET A 244 -2.33 4.97 13.08
C MET A 244 -3.09 3.75 13.61
N TYR A 245 -3.73 3.00 12.72
CA TYR A 245 -4.46 1.79 13.09
C TYR A 245 -3.52 0.73 13.69
N PHE A 246 -2.44 0.36 13.00
CA PHE A 246 -1.47 -0.61 13.54
C PHE A 246 -0.80 -0.11 14.83
N GLY A 247 -0.48 1.19 14.90
CA GLY A 247 0.08 1.79 16.11
C GLY A 247 -0.90 1.78 17.29
N TRP A 248 -2.19 1.97 17.05
CA TRP A 248 -3.25 1.82 18.05
C TRP A 248 -3.46 0.36 18.46
N VAL A 249 -3.43 -0.59 17.52
CA VAL A 249 -3.46 -2.03 17.81
C VAL A 249 -2.29 -2.41 18.72
N TYR A 250 -1.08 -1.92 18.43
CA TYR A 250 0.07 -2.14 19.29
C TYR A 250 -0.13 -1.56 20.70
N LEU A 251 -0.62 -0.32 20.82
CA LEU A 251 -0.86 0.32 22.12
C LEU A 251 -1.95 -0.36 22.94
N SER A 252 -3.01 -0.86 22.29
CA SER A 252 -4.15 -1.49 22.96
C SER A 252 -3.87 -2.92 23.38
N THR A 253 -3.04 -3.64 22.65
CA THR A 253 -2.71 -5.05 22.92
C THR A 253 -1.41 -5.23 23.70
N GLY A 254 -0.46 -4.29 23.57
CA GLY A 254 0.90 -4.42 24.08
C GLY A 254 1.74 -5.48 23.35
N ASP A 255 1.22 -6.05 22.26
CA ASP A 255 1.82 -7.14 21.52
C ASP A 255 2.18 -6.68 20.10
N LEU A 256 3.47 -6.77 19.76
CA LEU A 256 3.98 -6.39 18.44
C LEU A 256 3.70 -7.46 17.37
N LEU A 257 3.51 -8.72 17.75
CA LEU A 257 3.18 -9.79 16.78
C LEU A 257 1.80 -9.58 16.16
N ILE A 258 0.84 -9.02 16.90
CA ILE A 258 -0.51 -8.75 16.39
C ILE A 258 -0.48 -7.79 15.18
N PRO A 259 0.10 -6.58 15.24
CA PRO A 259 0.21 -5.70 14.08
C PRO A 259 1.12 -6.29 12.99
N ILE A 260 2.20 -7.03 13.33
CA ILE A 260 3.03 -7.74 12.34
C ILE A 260 2.18 -8.69 11.49
N ILE A 261 1.44 -9.59 12.15
CA ILE A 261 0.58 -10.57 11.47
C ILE A 261 -0.52 -9.85 10.70
N SER A 262 -1.15 -8.84 11.30
CA SER A 262 -2.23 -8.08 10.67
C SER A 262 -1.78 -7.42 9.38
N HIS A 263 -0.62 -6.77 9.41
CA HIS A 263 0.00 -6.08 8.28
C HIS A 263 0.45 -7.07 7.21
N SER A 264 1.16 -8.15 7.58
CA SER A 264 1.58 -9.18 6.64
C SER A 264 0.41 -9.80 5.89
N LEU A 265 -0.67 -10.14 6.59
CA LEU A 265 -1.87 -10.71 5.97
C LEU A 265 -2.57 -9.71 5.05
N TYR A 266 -2.65 -8.45 5.47
CA TYR A 266 -3.22 -7.39 4.64
C TYR A 266 -2.47 -7.25 3.31
N ASP A 267 -1.14 -7.16 3.35
CA ASP A 267 -0.30 -7.04 2.17
C ASP A 267 -0.38 -8.28 1.29
N MET A 268 -0.39 -9.47 1.88
CA MET A 268 -0.56 -10.72 1.15
C MET A 268 -1.87 -10.72 0.34
N VAL A 269 -2.98 -10.38 0.99
CA VAL A 269 -4.30 -10.30 0.34
C VAL A 269 -4.29 -9.23 -0.75
N ALA A 270 -3.73 -8.06 -0.47
CA ALA A 270 -3.66 -6.95 -1.43
C ALA A 270 -2.89 -7.33 -2.70
N VAL A 271 -1.71 -7.95 -2.57
CA VAL A 271 -0.88 -8.39 -3.70
C VAL A 271 -1.60 -9.46 -4.53
N ILE A 272 -2.15 -10.49 -3.89
CA ILE A 272 -2.87 -11.57 -4.58
C ILE A 272 -4.10 -11.04 -5.31
N ALA A 273 -4.92 -10.24 -4.62
CA ALA A 273 -6.12 -9.65 -5.19
C ALA A 273 -5.78 -8.73 -6.37
N THR A 274 -4.77 -7.88 -6.24
CA THR A 274 -4.35 -6.97 -7.31
C THR A 274 -3.83 -7.74 -8.52
N HIS A 275 -3.02 -8.78 -8.33
CA HIS A 275 -2.54 -9.60 -9.45
C HIS A 275 -3.71 -10.31 -10.16
N TRP A 276 -4.69 -10.81 -9.41
CA TRP A 276 -5.91 -11.38 -9.99
C TRP A 276 -6.69 -10.36 -10.83
N LEU A 277 -6.86 -9.15 -10.31
CA LEU A 277 -7.59 -8.07 -10.97
C LEU A 277 -6.88 -7.61 -12.25
N VAL A 278 -5.57 -7.34 -12.19
CA VAL A 278 -4.82 -6.79 -13.33
C VAL A 278 -4.67 -7.81 -14.48
N THR A 279 -4.54 -9.10 -14.17
CA THR A 279 -4.49 -10.17 -15.18
C THR A 279 -5.86 -10.40 -15.86
N GLY A 280 -6.95 -9.94 -15.24
CA GLY A 280 -8.30 -9.97 -15.81
C GLY A 280 -8.65 -8.80 -16.73
N LYS A 281 -7.79 -7.78 -16.84
CA LYS A 281 -8.02 -6.60 -17.69
C LYS A 281 -7.82 -6.88 -19.17
N THR A 282 -8.27 -5.98 -20.05
CA THR A 282 -7.94 -6.08 -21.49
C THR A 282 -6.47 -5.72 -21.73
N ARG A 283 -5.96 -5.98 -22.94
CA ARG A 283 -4.59 -5.61 -23.30
C ARG A 283 -4.41 -4.10 -23.26
N GLU A 284 -5.38 -3.34 -23.78
CA GLU A 284 -5.37 -1.88 -23.81
C GLU A 284 -5.34 -1.27 -22.40
N GLU A 285 -6.12 -1.84 -21.48
CA GLU A 285 -6.12 -1.43 -20.08
C GLU A 285 -4.76 -1.69 -19.41
N ARG A 286 -4.14 -2.86 -19.67
CA ARG A 286 -2.78 -3.15 -19.16
C ARG A 286 -1.72 -2.25 -19.79
N ASP A 287 -1.83 -1.94 -21.08
CA ASP A 287 -0.91 -1.02 -21.76
C ASP A 287 -1.03 0.40 -21.21
N ALA A 288 -2.23 0.83 -20.80
CA ALA A 288 -2.43 2.10 -20.11
C ALA A 288 -1.75 2.10 -18.73
N LEU A 289 -1.87 1.02 -17.95
CA LEU A 289 -1.22 0.88 -16.65
C LEU A 289 0.31 0.94 -16.77
N ARG A 290 0.91 0.29 -17.77
CA ARG A 290 2.36 0.32 -17.99
C ARG A 290 2.91 1.73 -18.20
N LYS A 291 2.14 2.61 -18.85
CA LYS A 291 2.52 4.00 -19.06
C LYS A 291 2.54 4.81 -17.76
N ILE A 292 1.78 4.39 -16.75
CA ILE A 292 1.78 5.04 -15.44
C ILE A 292 3.09 4.74 -14.71
N GLY A 293 3.55 3.49 -14.71
CA GLY A 293 4.80 3.09 -14.03
C GLY A 293 6.10 3.53 -14.70
N GLN A 294 6.04 4.15 -15.89
CA GLN A 294 7.20 4.68 -16.61
C GLN A 294 7.46 6.18 -16.35
N ASN A 295 6.53 6.87 -15.69
CA ASN A 295 6.64 8.28 -15.30
C ASN A 295 7.00 8.43 -13.83
#